data_AF-A0A7C7IH07-F1
#
_entry.id   AF-A0A7C7IH07-F1
#
_cell.length_a   1.000
_cell.length_b   1.000
_cell.length_c   1.000
_cell.angle_alpha   90.00
_cell.angle_beta   90.00
_cell.angle_gamma   90.00
#
_symmetry.space_group_name_H-M   'P 1'
#
loop_
_entity.id
_entity.type
_entity.pdbx_description
1 polymer ?
#
loop_
_entity_poly.entity_id
_entity_poly.type
_entity_poly.pdbx_seq_one_letter_code
_entity_poly.pdbx_strand_id
1 'polypeptide(L)'
;MTDHNPDRIVLWPGYFNTKLSRTQGRRVPKESAVSDPTLDTLALAARNVGLTKMKREADTQHPKRASQKEGRLWLSKKDLQVTLGTTSKEAVMQTIGSKWRGQQRELKEQEIATKQAGPKVGDKQARSQRKQVKSKGPRRQKKKKWKL
;
A
#
# COMPACT_ATOMS: atom_id res chain seq x y z
N MET A 1 -1.25 -18.00 -25.10
CA MET A 1 0.17 -17.70 -25.38
C MET A 1 0.68 -16.72 -24.34
N THR A 2 1.69 -17.08 -23.55
CA THR A 2 2.39 -16.11 -22.69
C THR A 2 3.19 -15.19 -23.60
N ASP A 3 2.83 -13.90 -23.68
CA ASP A 3 3.63 -12.90 -24.38
C ASP A 3 5.03 -12.87 -23.76
N HIS A 4 5.98 -13.60 -24.34
CA HIS A 4 7.36 -13.58 -23.90
C HIS A 4 8.07 -12.48 -24.67
N ASN A 5 8.12 -11.29 -24.09
CA ASN A 5 8.87 -10.18 -24.66
C ASN A 5 10.24 -10.08 -23.96
N PRO A 6 11.35 -10.44 -24.63
CA PRO A 6 12.66 -10.51 -24.00
C PRO A 6 13.17 -9.13 -23.56
N ASP A 7 12.66 -8.04 -24.13
CA ASP A 7 13.06 -6.67 -23.79
C ASP A 7 12.35 -6.11 -22.56
N ARG A 8 11.40 -6.87 -21.99
CA ARG A 8 10.58 -6.41 -20.87
C ARG A 8 10.56 -7.39 -19.72
N ILE A 9 10.27 -6.87 -18.53
CA ILE A 9 10.11 -7.66 -17.31
C ILE A 9 8.68 -7.49 -16.81
N VAL A 10 8.03 -8.59 -16.47
CA VAL A 10 6.71 -8.60 -15.80
C VAL A 10 6.89 -8.62 -14.30
N LEU A 11 6.32 -7.63 -13.62
CA LEU A 11 6.13 -7.63 -12.17
C LEU A 11 4.65 -7.83 -11.84
N TRP A 12 4.39 -8.63 -10.82
CA TRP A 12 3.06 -8.86 -10.27
C TRP A 12 3.01 -8.30 -8.85
N PRO A 13 1.92 -7.65 -8.43
CA PRO A 13 1.78 -7.15 -7.06
C PRO A 13 2.03 -8.25 -6.02
N GLY A 14 1.49 -9.45 -6.23
CA GLY A 14 1.70 -10.59 -5.33
C GLY A 14 3.15 -11.06 -5.17
N TYR A 15 4.11 -10.60 -6.00
CA TYR A 15 5.54 -10.87 -5.75
C TYR A 15 6.06 -10.15 -4.51
N PHE A 16 5.44 -9.03 -4.14
CA PHE A 16 5.81 -8.19 -3.01
C PHE A 16 4.93 -8.43 -1.77
N ASN A 17 3.93 -9.31 -1.87
CA ASN A 17 2.94 -9.45 -0.80
C ASN A 17 3.53 -10.20 0.41
N THR A 18 3.64 -9.52 1.55
CA THR A 18 4.13 -10.10 2.81
C THR A 18 3.26 -11.24 3.33
N LYS A 19 1.95 -11.20 3.06
CA LYS A 19 0.98 -12.22 3.50
C LYS A 19 1.14 -13.57 2.78
N LEU A 20 1.76 -13.57 1.59
CA LEU A 20 2.00 -14.78 0.80
C LEU A 20 3.37 -15.37 1.13
N SER A 21 3.49 -16.69 1.22
CA SER A 21 4.77 -17.39 1.30
C SER A 21 5.55 -17.36 -0.04
N ARG A 22 6.82 -17.82 -0.04
CA ARG A 22 7.60 -17.97 -1.28
C ARG A 22 6.98 -19.00 -2.24
N THR A 23 6.42 -20.09 -1.69
CA THR A 23 5.73 -21.12 -2.48
C THR A 23 4.42 -20.61 -3.09
N GLN A 24 3.72 -19.71 -2.38
CA GLN A 24 2.49 -19.05 -2.84
C GLN A 24 2.72 -17.90 -3.83
N GLY A 25 3.99 -17.52 -4.08
CA GLY A 25 4.35 -16.60 -5.15
C GLY A 25 5.07 -15.33 -4.73
N ARG A 26 5.32 -15.08 -3.44
CA ARG A 26 6.21 -13.99 -3.01
C ARG A 26 7.62 -14.26 -3.54
N ARG A 27 8.24 -13.25 -4.16
CA ARG A 27 9.60 -13.37 -4.75
C ARG A 27 10.65 -12.63 -3.94
N VAL A 28 10.28 -11.54 -3.28
CA VAL A 28 11.18 -10.71 -2.46
C VAL A 28 11.32 -11.24 -1.02
N PRO A 29 12.43 -10.92 -0.32
CA PRO A 29 12.53 -11.15 1.12
C PRO A 29 11.48 -10.34 1.89
N LYS A 30 11.19 -10.72 3.13
CA LYS A 30 10.21 -10.03 3.98
C LYS A 30 10.57 -8.56 4.21
N GLU A 31 11.86 -8.24 4.26
CA GLU A 31 12.34 -6.86 4.46
C GLU A 31 12.06 -5.93 3.28
N SER A 32 11.80 -6.46 2.10
CA SER A 32 11.42 -5.71 0.89
C SER A 32 9.97 -6.00 0.47
N ALA A 33 9.21 -6.70 1.32
CA ALA A 33 7.81 -7.02 1.08
C ALA A 33 6.88 -5.98 1.72
N VAL A 34 5.70 -5.81 1.15
CA VAL A 34 4.70 -4.81 1.54
C VAL A 34 3.37 -5.50 1.89
N SER A 35 2.62 -4.92 2.83
CA SER A 35 1.27 -5.38 3.12
C SER A 35 0.31 -4.91 2.02
N ASP A 36 -0.45 -5.84 1.45
CA ASP A 36 -1.50 -5.57 0.46
C ASP A 36 -1.03 -4.74 -0.76
N PRO A 37 -0.05 -5.25 -1.53
CA PRO A 37 0.42 -4.57 -2.73
C PRO A 37 -0.68 -4.54 -3.80
N THR A 38 -0.92 -3.35 -4.37
CA THR A 38 -1.83 -3.14 -5.51
C THR A 38 -1.04 -2.76 -6.76
N LEU A 39 -1.67 -2.86 -7.94
CA LEU A 39 -1.01 -2.45 -9.19
C LEU A 39 -0.60 -0.97 -9.17
N ASP A 40 -1.45 -0.10 -8.62
CA ASP A 40 -1.21 1.34 -8.57
C ASP A 40 -0.07 1.69 -7.62
N THR A 41 -0.04 1.08 -6.45
CA THR A 41 1.02 1.28 -5.46
C THR A 41 2.35 0.72 -5.95
N LEU A 42 2.34 -0.42 -6.66
CA LEU A 42 3.53 -0.95 -7.34
C LEU A 42 4.04 0.00 -8.43
N ALA A 43 3.14 0.56 -9.25
CA ALA A 43 3.52 1.51 -10.29
C ALA A 43 3.98 2.86 -9.72
N LEU A 44 3.46 3.29 -8.57
CA LEU A 44 3.96 4.45 -7.84
C LEU A 44 5.36 4.19 -7.29
N ALA A 45 5.58 3.03 -6.65
CA ALA A 45 6.88 2.64 -6.15
C ALA A 45 7.95 2.58 -7.27
N ALA A 46 7.61 1.99 -8.42
CA ALA A 46 8.50 1.96 -9.59
C ALA A 46 8.87 3.39 -10.05
N ARG A 47 7.91 4.31 -10.10
CA ARG A 47 8.17 5.73 -10.42
C ARG A 47 9.06 6.42 -9.40
N ASN A 48 8.86 6.14 -8.11
CA ASN A 48 9.65 6.72 -7.03
C ASN A 48 11.12 6.24 -7.07
N VAL A 49 11.38 5.10 -7.70
CA VAL A 49 12.73 4.61 -7.98
C VAL A 49 13.35 5.28 -9.22
N GLY A 50 12.55 5.99 -10.02
CA GLY A 50 12.98 6.70 -11.23
C GLY A 50 12.60 6.02 -12.53
N LEU A 51 11.84 4.91 -12.50
CA LEU A 51 11.43 4.20 -13.71
C LEU A 51 10.28 4.93 -14.41
N THR A 52 10.45 5.17 -15.70
CA THR A 52 9.50 5.96 -16.51
C THR A 52 8.81 5.11 -17.58
N LYS A 53 9.51 4.13 -18.16
CA LYS A 53 9.01 3.29 -19.24
C LYS A 53 8.37 2.02 -18.69
N MET A 54 7.11 2.16 -18.29
CA MET A 54 6.29 1.08 -17.77
C MET A 54 4.89 1.04 -18.39
N LYS A 55 4.29 -0.15 -18.49
CA LYS A 55 2.91 -0.36 -18.97
C LYS A 55 2.10 -1.12 -17.90
N ARG A 56 0.93 -0.58 -17.54
CA ARG A 56 0.00 -1.18 -16.59
C ARG A 56 -1.06 -1.99 -17.33
N GLU A 57 -1.38 -3.18 -16.83
CA GLU A 57 -2.46 -4.00 -17.34
C GLU A 57 -3.30 -4.51 -16.15
N ALA A 58 -4.42 -3.83 -15.87
CA ALA A 58 -5.24 -4.04 -14.66
C ALA A 58 -6.03 -5.35 -14.67
N ASP A 59 -6.62 -5.71 -15.82
CA ASP A 59 -7.54 -6.86 -15.91
C ASP A 59 -6.83 -8.22 -16.09
N THR A 60 -5.53 -8.29 -15.79
CA THR A 60 -4.77 -9.53 -15.94
C THR A 60 -4.72 -10.32 -14.64
N GLN A 61 -4.98 -11.63 -14.75
CA GLN A 61 -4.89 -12.57 -13.65
C GLN A 61 -3.56 -13.33 -13.69
N HIS A 62 -2.96 -13.55 -12.52
CA HIS A 62 -1.75 -14.37 -12.45
C HIS A 62 -2.12 -15.85 -12.65
N PRO A 63 -1.35 -16.65 -13.43
CA PRO A 63 -1.72 -18.05 -13.72
C PRO A 63 -1.97 -18.91 -12.47
N LYS A 64 -1.16 -18.71 -11.41
CA LYS A 64 -1.35 -19.40 -10.12
C LYS A 64 -2.46 -18.81 -9.23
N ARG A 65 -3.03 -17.66 -9.60
CA ARG A 65 -4.05 -16.92 -8.83
C ARG A 65 -5.12 -16.37 -9.76
N ALA A 66 -5.75 -17.27 -10.52
CA ALA A 66 -6.77 -16.91 -11.50
C ALA A 66 -7.99 -16.20 -10.88
N SER A 67 -8.26 -16.40 -9.59
CA SER A 67 -9.37 -15.71 -8.89
C SER A 67 -9.10 -14.22 -8.64
N GLN A 68 -7.85 -13.77 -8.66
CA GLN A 68 -7.49 -12.39 -8.31
C GLN A 68 -7.09 -11.59 -9.55
N LYS A 69 -7.84 -10.52 -9.83
CA LYS A 69 -7.50 -9.51 -10.85
C LYS A 69 -6.53 -8.49 -10.27
N GLU A 70 -5.35 -8.95 -9.88
CA GLU A 70 -4.32 -8.08 -9.30
C GLU A 70 -3.65 -7.19 -10.35
N GLY A 71 -3.72 -7.57 -11.63
CA GLY A 71 -3.06 -6.88 -12.73
C GLY A 71 -1.55 -7.15 -12.78
N ARG A 72 -0.93 -6.75 -13.89
CA ARG A 72 0.52 -6.87 -14.10
C ARG A 72 1.15 -5.55 -14.56
N LEU A 73 2.41 -5.37 -14.19
CA LEU A 73 3.22 -4.24 -14.59
C LEU A 73 4.36 -4.71 -15.50
N TRP A 74 4.44 -4.16 -16.70
CA TRP A 74 5.56 -4.35 -17.61
C TRP A 74 6.58 -3.24 -17.44
N LEU A 75 7.85 -3.60 -17.32
CA LEU A 75 8.99 -2.67 -17.26
C LEU A 75 9.93 -2.89 -18.44
N SER A 76 10.44 -1.82 -19.03
CA SER A 76 11.45 -1.89 -20.09
C SER A 76 12.83 -2.22 -19.51
N LYS A 77 13.51 -3.25 -20.03
CA LYS A 77 14.90 -3.56 -19.62
C LYS A 77 15.87 -2.43 -19.90
N LYS A 78 15.69 -1.70 -21.00
CA LYS A 78 16.52 -0.54 -21.35
C LYS A 78 16.45 0.55 -20.28
N ASP A 79 15.24 0.84 -19.80
CA ASP A 79 15.00 1.86 -18.77
C ASP A 79 15.56 1.42 -17.40
N LEU A 80 15.45 0.12 -17.09
CA LEU A 80 16.04 -0.48 -15.90
C LEU A 80 17.58 -0.38 -15.93
N GLN A 81 18.20 -0.69 -17.06
CA GLN A 81 19.66 -0.59 -17.22
C GLN A 81 20.13 0.86 -17.04
N VAL A 82 19.40 1.84 -17.57
CA VAL A 82 19.74 3.27 -17.44
C VAL A 82 19.54 3.77 -16.02
N THR A 83 18.44 3.41 -15.36
CA THR A 83 18.07 3.96 -14.04
C THR A 83 18.75 3.24 -12.88
N LEU A 84 18.82 1.91 -12.95
CA LEU A 84 19.27 1.04 -11.86
C LEU A 84 20.62 0.37 -12.14
N GLY A 85 21.18 0.54 -13.34
CA GLY A 85 22.42 -0.15 -13.75
C GLY A 85 22.25 -1.66 -13.93
N THR A 86 21.04 -2.20 -13.83
CA THR A 86 20.78 -3.64 -13.82
C THR A 86 19.54 -4.02 -14.63
N THR A 87 19.59 -5.17 -15.29
CA THR A 87 18.43 -5.81 -15.94
C THR A 87 17.92 -7.05 -15.20
N SER A 88 18.56 -7.42 -14.08
CA SER A 88 18.16 -8.59 -13.31
C SER A 88 16.82 -8.36 -12.63
N LYS A 89 15.86 -9.24 -12.93
CA LYS A 89 14.51 -9.18 -12.36
C LYS A 89 14.54 -9.16 -10.83
N GLU A 90 15.42 -9.94 -10.22
CA GLU A 90 15.51 -10.03 -8.76
C GLU A 90 16.07 -8.76 -8.13
N ALA A 91 17.15 -8.21 -8.69
CA ALA A 91 17.72 -6.95 -8.22
C ALA A 91 16.69 -5.82 -8.32
N VAL A 92 16.00 -5.71 -9.44
CA VAL A 92 14.93 -4.72 -9.65
C VAL A 92 13.81 -4.88 -8.62
N MET A 93 13.35 -6.11 -8.38
CA MET A 93 12.33 -6.37 -7.35
C MET A 93 12.82 -5.98 -5.94
N GLN A 94 14.06 -6.29 -5.58
CA GLN A 94 14.59 -5.93 -4.26
C GLN A 94 14.71 -4.40 -4.09
N THR A 95 15.19 -3.69 -5.11
CA THR A 95 15.31 -2.23 -5.06
C THR A 95 13.95 -1.54 -4.94
N ILE A 96 12.98 -1.94 -5.77
CA ILE A 96 11.61 -1.41 -5.71
C ILE A 96 10.97 -1.73 -4.35
N GLY A 97 11.07 -2.99 -3.90
CA GLY A 97 10.47 -3.41 -2.64
C GLY A 97 11.04 -2.69 -1.43
N SER A 98 12.35 -2.48 -1.38
CA SER A 98 13.03 -1.79 -0.27
C SER A 98 12.64 -0.32 -0.20
N LYS A 99 12.61 0.39 -1.33
CA LYS A 99 12.14 1.78 -1.41
C LYS A 99 10.66 1.91 -1.05
N TRP A 100 9.83 1.01 -1.58
CA TRP A 100 8.38 1.02 -1.31
C TRP A 100 8.07 0.82 0.17
N ARG A 101 8.70 -0.17 0.82
CA ARG A 101 8.49 -0.40 2.24
C ARG A 101 8.98 0.77 3.10
N GLY A 102 10.11 1.38 2.73
CA GLY A 102 10.60 2.61 3.37
C GLY A 102 9.56 3.72 3.36
N GLN A 103 8.94 3.96 2.20
CA GLN A 103 7.88 4.97 2.06
C GLN A 103 6.63 4.65 2.91
N GLN A 104 6.20 3.39 2.94
CA GLN A 104 5.06 2.98 3.78
C GLN A 104 5.34 3.18 5.28
N ARG A 105 6.58 2.92 5.70
CA ARG A 105 7.01 3.12 7.08
C ARG A 105 7.04 4.61 7.43
N GLU A 106 7.63 5.44 6.58
CA GLU A 106 7.71 6.88 6.78
C GLU A 106 6.31 7.52 6.84
N LEU A 107 5.42 7.17 5.93
CA LEU A 107 4.02 7.64 5.96
C LEU A 107 3.32 7.24 7.26
N LYS A 108 3.49 5.98 7.69
CA LYS A 108 2.91 5.50 8.95
C LYS A 108 3.49 6.22 10.16
N GLU A 109 4.79 6.48 10.18
CA GLU A 109 5.48 7.22 11.25
C GLU A 109 5.00 8.67 11.30
N GLN A 110 4.82 9.33 10.15
CA GLN A 110 4.24 10.68 10.05
C GLN A 110 2.78 10.71 10.54
N GLU A 111 1.97 9.71 10.18
CA GLU A 111 0.60 9.58 10.70
C GLU A 111 0.57 9.36 12.21
N ILE A 112 1.49 8.57 12.76
CA ILE A 112 1.59 8.35 14.20
C ILE A 112 2.03 9.66 14.90
N ALA A 113 3.04 10.34 14.36
CA ALA A 113 3.53 11.61 14.88
C ALA A 113 2.46 12.71 14.87
N THR A 114 1.71 12.84 13.77
CA THR A 114 0.58 13.80 13.67
C THR A 114 -0.54 13.48 14.64
N LYS A 115 -0.88 12.20 14.83
CA LYS A 115 -1.85 11.76 15.86
C LYS A 115 -1.36 12.07 17.27
N GLN A 116 -0.07 11.93 17.56
CA GLN A 116 0.53 12.22 18.86
C GLN A 116 0.66 13.72 19.14
N ALA A 117 1.03 14.53 18.14
CA ALA A 117 1.22 15.98 18.27
C ALA A 117 -0.08 16.73 18.60
N GLY A 118 -1.25 16.14 18.30
CA GLY A 118 -2.55 16.75 18.55
C GLY A 118 -2.79 18.00 17.68
N PRO A 119 -3.97 18.65 17.81
CA PRO A 119 -4.28 19.85 17.05
C PRO A 119 -3.35 21.01 17.42
N LYS A 120 -2.91 21.79 16.42
CA LYS A 120 -1.99 22.92 16.62
C LYS A 120 -2.59 23.96 17.57
N VAL A 121 -1.76 24.52 18.46
CA VAL A 121 -2.13 25.60 19.38
C VAL A 121 -2.62 26.80 18.55
N GLY A 122 -3.92 27.06 18.56
CA GLY A 122 -4.55 28.14 17.77
C GLY A 122 -5.83 27.72 17.04
N ASP A 123 -6.04 26.42 16.79
CA ASP A 123 -7.27 25.90 16.17
C ASP A 123 -8.44 25.90 17.17
N LYS A 124 -8.97 27.10 17.48
CA LYS A 124 -10.11 27.29 18.38
C LYS A 124 -11.37 26.53 17.90
N GLN A 125 -11.52 26.33 16.59
CA GLN A 125 -12.65 25.61 15.98
C GLN A 125 -12.56 24.08 16.18
N ALA A 126 -11.37 23.48 16.08
CA ALA A 126 -11.20 22.04 16.33
C ALA A 126 -11.43 21.68 17.81
N ARG A 127 -11.09 22.60 18.73
CA ARG A 127 -11.29 22.43 20.17
C ARG A 127 -12.76 22.58 20.59
N SER A 128 -13.52 23.46 19.93
CA SER A 128 -14.94 23.72 20.27
C SER A 128 -15.87 22.58 19.86
N GLN A 129 -15.64 21.94 18.70
CA GLN A 129 -16.44 20.78 18.26
C GLN A 129 -16.29 19.58 19.20
N ARG A 130 -15.10 19.33 19.77
CA ARG A 130 -14.88 18.24 20.74
C ARG A 130 -15.62 18.44 22.06
N LYS A 131 -15.98 19.68 22.42
CA LYS A 131 -16.65 20.01 23.69
C LYS A 131 -18.18 19.82 23.67
N GLN A 132 -18.82 19.82 22.50
CA GLN A 132 -20.28 19.71 22.43
C GLN A 132 -20.83 18.27 22.49
N VAL A 133 -20.01 17.24 22.28
CA VAL A 133 -20.45 15.82 22.28
C VAL A 133 -20.40 15.19 23.68
N LYS A 134 -20.72 15.96 24.74
CA LYS A 134 -20.80 15.42 26.11
C LYS A 134 -21.92 16.04 26.94
N SER A 135 -23.16 15.95 26.48
CA SER A 135 -24.32 15.87 27.39
C SER A 135 -25.56 15.32 26.69
N LYS A 136 -25.91 14.08 27.01
CA LYS A 136 -27.27 13.55 27.21
C LYS A 136 -27.17 12.04 27.47
N GLY A 137 -26.80 11.69 28.71
CA GLY A 137 -27.09 10.35 29.22
C GLY A 137 -28.61 10.12 29.26
N PRO A 138 -29.08 8.86 29.21
CA PRO A 138 -30.52 8.57 29.18
C PRO A 138 -31.21 9.10 30.44
N ARG A 139 -32.25 9.93 30.26
CA ARG A 139 -33.10 10.44 31.35
C ARG A 139 -33.82 9.26 32.01
N ARG A 140 -33.37 8.90 33.22
CA ARG A 140 -33.99 7.91 34.10
C ARG A 140 -35.40 8.37 34.48
N GLN A 141 -36.43 7.86 33.82
CA GLN A 141 -37.83 8.14 34.17
C GLN A 141 -38.15 7.53 35.54
N LYS A 142 -38.46 8.36 36.53
CA LYS A 142 -39.00 7.93 37.83
C LYS A 142 -40.41 7.38 37.60
N LYS A 143 -40.59 6.06 37.77
CA LYS A 143 -41.91 5.43 37.84
C LYS A 143 -42.67 6.00 39.06
N LYS A 144 -43.79 6.68 38.81
CA LYS A 144 -44.74 7.08 39.85
C LYS A 144 -45.42 5.81 40.38
N LYS A 145 -45.22 5.54 41.66
CA LYS A 145 -45.90 4.49 42.42
C LYS A 145 -47.26 5.06 42.82
N TRP A 146 -48.34 4.57 42.22
CA TRP A 146 -49.69 4.89 42.68
C TRP A 146 -50.02 3.93 43.83
N LYS A 147 -50.42 4.48 44.98
CA LYS A 147 -51.16 3.78 46.04
C LYS A 147 -52.63 4.16 45.85
N LEU A 148 -53.52 3.19 45.66
CA LEU A 148 -54.42 2.69 46.71
C LEU A 148 -55.04 1.38 46.21
#